data_AF-A0AAN6UPW3-F1
#
_entry.id   AF-A0AAN6UPW3-F1
#
_cell.length_a   1.000
_cell.length_b   1.000
_cell.length_c   1.000
_cell.angle_alpha   90.00
_cell.angle_beta   90.00
_cell.angle_gamma   90.00
#
_symmetry.space_group_name_H-M   'P 1'
#
loop_
_entity.id
_entity.type
_entity.pdbx_description
1 polymer ?
#
loop_
_entity_poly.entity_id
_entity_poly.type
_entity_poly.pdbx_seq_one_letter_code
_entity_poly.pdbx_strand_id
1 'polypeptide(L)'
;MASLFPGLTTPRTDGETFYGVAWPTIVCSFYDLEGMIENREWLQGYDLIVALCYFLSGLEDQVYIYNTWISNSDLIASKRFWVILGTKNLSHWVLTIYDQASRSTIYFDSLRHREKETYLY
;
A
#
# COMPACT_ATOMS: atom_id res chain seq x y z
N MET A 1 2.08 -8.96 -24.59
CA MET A 1 1.30 -7.85 -23.99
C MET A 1 2.29 -6.84 -23.43
N ALA A 2 1.97 -5.54 -23.45
CA ALA A 2 2.73 -4.56 -22.67
C ALA A 2 2.36 -4.77 -21.19
N SER A 3 3.35 -4.75 -20.30
CA SER A 3 3.09 -4.96 -18.87
C SER A 3 2.11 -3.92 -18.34
N LEU A 4 1.19 -4.33 -17.47
CA LEU A 4 0.28 -3.43 -16.75
C LEU A 4 1.00 -2.39 -15.88
N PHE A 5 2.29 -2.58 -15.62
CA PHE A 5 3.10 -1.77 -14.72
C PHE A 5 4.36 -1.22 -15.43
N PRO A 6 4.18 -0.24 -16.32
CA PRO A 6 5.28 0.33 -17.08
C PRO A 6 6.29 1.00 -16.14
N GLY A 7 7.56 0.58 -16.21
CA GLY A 7 8.65 1.12 -15.39
C GLY A 7 9.23 0.13 -14.37
N LEU A 8 8.53 -0.96 -14.04
CA LEU A 8 9.06 -2.01 -13.15
C LEU A 8 10.18 -2.85 -13.79
N THR A 9 10.18 -2.96 -15.12
CA THR A 9 11.21 -3.71 -15.87
C THR A 9 12.50 -2.95 -16.04
N THR A 10 12.57 -1.68 -15.62
CA THR A 10 13.80 -0.90 -15.63
C THR A 10 14.53 -1.16 -14.31
N PRO A 11 15.68 -1.86 -14.30
CA PRO A 11 16.41 -2.12 -13.08
C PRO A 11 16.83 -0.79 -12.45
N ARG A 12 16.39 -0.53 -11.22
CA ARG A 12 16.96 0.55 -10.42
C ARG A 12 18.27 0.06 -9.83
N THR A 13 19.37 0.70 -10.20
CA THR A 13 20.75 0.29 -9.85
C THR A 13 21.21 0.79 -8.49
N ASP A 14 20.37 1.54 -7.79
CA ASP A 14 20.66 2.17 -6.49
C ASP A 14 20.44 1.23 -5.29
N GLY A 15 19.89 0.04 -5.49
CA GLY A 15 19.62 -0.90 -4.41
C GLY A 15 18.57 -0.39 -3.42
N GLU A 16 17.69 0.52 -3.86
CA GLU A 16 16.69 1.13 -2.99
C GLU A 16 15.75 0.08 -2.38
N THR A 17 15.53 0.26 -1.07
CA THR A 17 14.46 -0.42 -0.33
C THR A 17 13.36 0.60 -0.07
N PHE A 18 12.12 0.24 -0.39
CA PHE A 18 10.94 1.08 -0.15
C PHE A 18 10.21 0.51 1.05
N TYR A 19 10.12 1.29 2.12
CA TYR A 19 9.54 0.80 3.38
C TYR A 19 10.18 -0.53 3.86
N GLY A 20 11.48 -0.73 3.58
CA GLY A 20 12.22 -1.95 3.90
C GLY A 20 12.04 -3.12 2.91
N VAL A 21 11.32 -2.93 1.80
CA VAL A 21 11.14 -3.94 0.74
C VAL A 21 12.12 -3.66 -0.39
N ALA A 22 12.94 -4.66 -0.74
CA ALA A 22 13.91 -4.52 -1.82
C ALA A 22 13.24 -4.47 -3.19
N TRP A 23 13.78 -3.65 -4.11
CA TRP A 23 13.28 -3.52 -5.48
C TRP A 23 13.05 -4.87 -6.20
N PRO A 24 13.96 -5.87 -6.15
CA PRO A 24 13.72 -7.16 -6.80
C PRO A 24 12.48 -7.88 -6.28
N THR A 25 12.18 -7.75 -4.98
CA THR A 25 10.96 -8.31 -4.38
C THR A 25 9.73 -7.64 -4.97
N ILE A 26 9.75 -6.31 -5.13
CA ILE A 26 8.68 -5.56 -5.77
C ILE A 26 8.46 -6.07 -7.20
N VAL A 27 9.52 -6.18 -8.00
CA VAL A 27 9.41 -6.65 -9.39
C VAL A 27 8.79 -8.05 -9.48
N CYS A 28 9.21 -9.00 -8.64
CA CYS A 28 8.63 -10.35 -8.62
C CYS A 28 7.15 -10.33 -8.23
N SER A 29 6.78 -9.64 -7.15
CA SER A 29 5.37 -9.57 -6.71
C SER A 29 4.45 -8.95 -7.76
N PHE A 30 4.95 -8.01 -8.55
CA PHE A 30 4.15 -7.40 -9.61
C PHE A 30 3.98 -8.30 -10.84
N TYR A 31 4.93 -9.19 -11.11
CA TYR A 31 4.74 -10.24 -12.11
C TYR A 31 3.62 -11.20 -11.70
N ASP A 32 3.59 -11.60 -10.43
CA ASP A 32 2.51 -12.44 -9.88
C ASP A 32 1.16 -11.68 -9.90
N LEU A 33 1.17 -10.40 -9.50
CA LEU A 33 -0.01 -9.53 -9.52
C LEU A 33 -0.62 -9.38 -10.91
N GLU A 34 0.20 -9.24 -11.95
CA GLU A 34 -0.25 -9.15 -13.35
C GLU A 34 -1.05 -10.42 -13.74
N GLY A 35 -0.53 -11.61 -13.43
CA GLY A 35 -1.24 -12.86 -13.66
C GLY A 35 -2.55 -12.98 -12.87
N MET A 36 -2.56 -12.56 -11.60
CA MET A 36 -3.77 -12.56 -10.77
C MET A 36 -4.85 -11.63 -11.32
N ILE A 37 -4.46 -10.45 -11.80
CA ILE A 37 -5.39 -9.48 -12.42
C ILE A 37 -5.97 -10.06 -13.72
N GLU A 38 -5.14 -10.63 -14.58
CA GLU A 38 -5.58 -11.27 -15.83
C GLU A 38 -6.57 -12.41 -15.57
N ASN A 39 -6.33 -13.20 -14.52
CA ASN A 39 -7.19 -14.31 -14.11
C ASN A 39 -8.39 -13.88 -13.24
N ARG A 40 -8.51 -12.59 -12.89
CA ARG A 40 -9.56 -12.03 -12.01
C ARG A 40 -9.60 -12.68 -10.63
N GLU A 41 -8.43 -12.99 -10.09
CA GLU A 41 -8.26 -13.60 -8.78
C GLU A 41 -8.33 -12.55 -7.66
N TRP A 42 -8.70 -13.00 -6.46
CA TRP A 42 -8.62 -12.16 -5.26
C TRP A 42 -7.16 -11.94 -4.88
N LEU A 43 -6.76 -10.68 -4.77
CA LEU A 43 -5.42 -10.31 -4.33
C LEU A 43 -5.18 -10.69 -2.87
N GLN A 44 -3.96 -11.07 -2.53
CA GLN A 44 -3.57 -11.33 -1.16
C GLN A 44 -3.00 -10.07 -0.49
N GLY A 45 -2.97 -10.08 0.84
CA GLY A 45 -2.48 -8.93 1.61
C GLY A 45 -1.02 -8.58 1.28
N TYR A 46 -0.20 -9.59 0.98
CA TYR A 46 1.19 -9.38 0.58
C TYR A 46 1.31 -8.60 -0.74
N ASP A 47 0.55 -9.00 -1.77
CA ASP A 47 0.56 -8.35 -3.09
C ASP A 47 0.16 -6.88 -2.97
N LEU A 48 -0.85 -6.61 -2.15
CA LEU A 48 -1.35 -5.26 -1.88
C LEU A 48 -0.35 -4.41 -1.10
N ILE A 49 0.34 -4.98 -0.10
CA ILE A 49 1.39 -4.26 0.64
C ILE A 49 2.54 -3.88 -0.30
N VAL A 50 2.99 -4.81 -1.15
CA VAL A 50 4.08 -4.54 -2.10
C VAL A 50 3.66 -3.48 -3.13
N ALA A 51 2.41 -3.53 -3.60
CA ALA A 51 1.85 -2.50 -4.46
C ALA A 51 1.81 -1.12 -3.78
N LEU A 52 1.41 -1.06 -2.50
CA LEU A 52 1.44 0.19 -1.72
C LEU A 52 2.87 0.73 -1.58
N CYS A 53 3.85 -0.11 -1.28
CA CYS A 53 5.26 0.31 -1.19
C CYS A 53 5.74 0.93 -2.51
N TYR A 54 5.35 0.36 -3.65
CA TYR A 54 5.70 0.88 -4.97
C TYR A 54 5.01 2.22 -5.25
N PHE A 55 3.68 2.32 -5.11
CA PHE A 55 2.93 3.53 -5.44
C PHE A 55 3.22 4.71 -4.50
N LEU A 56 3.69 4.42 -3.28
CA LEU A 56 4.06 5.43 -2.27
C LEU A 56 5.57 5.60 -2.16
N SER A 57 6.32 5.10 -3.14
CA SER A 57 7.76 5.34 -3.27
C SER A 57 8.05 6.85 -3.33
N GLY A 58 9.06 7.29 -2.56
CA GLY A 58 9.44 8.69 -2.42
C GLY A 58 8.66 9.46 -1.33
N LEU A 59 7.76 8.81 -0.62
CA LEU A 59 6.99 9.38 0.50
C LEU A 59 7.32 8.72 1.85
N GLU A 60 8.41 7.96 1.93
CA GLU A 60 8.79 7.13 3.10
C GLU A 60 8.97 7.97 4.37
N ASP A 61 9.39 9.23 4.22
CA ASP A 61 9.56 10.16 5.35
C ASP A 61 8.23 10.62 5.95
N GLN A 62 7.16 10.59 5.16
CA GLN A 62 5.84 11.11 5.54
C GLN A 62 4.83 10.02 5.82
N VAL A 63 5.01 8.84 5.24
CA VAL A 63 4.02 7.77 5.26
C VAL A 63 4.53 6.60 6.08
N TYR A 64 3.63 6.02 6.86
CA TYR A 64 3.76 4.70 7.43
C TYR A 64 2.71 3.78 6.77
N ILE A 65 3.15 2.67 6.21
CA ILE A 65 2.24 1.61 5.75
C ILE A 65 2.10 0.59 6.89
N TYR A 66 0.89 0.47 7.42
CA TYR A 66 0.58 -0.46 8.49
C TYR A 66 0.75 -1.91 7.99
N ASN A 67 1.40 -2.74 8.79
CA ASN A 67 1.90 -4.09 8.44
C ASN A 67 3.24 -4.12 7.66
N THR A 68 3.97 -3.02 7.58
CA THR A 68 5.40 -3.09 7.23
C THR A 68 6.23 -3.58 8.40
N TRP A 69 7.43 -4.11 8.14
CA TRP A 69 8.35 -4.66 9.15
C TRP A 69 8.99 -3.60 10.07
N ILE A 70 8.49 -2.37 10.02
CA ILE A 70 8.95 -1.25 10.84
C ILE A 70 8.33 -1.42 12.24
N SER A 71 9.15 -1.79 13.22
CA SER A 71 8.70 -2.03 14.61
C SER A 71 8.99 -0.87 15.57
N ASN A 72 9.58 0.22 15.09
CA ASN A 72 9.96 1.35 15.93
C ASN A 72 8.79 2.33 16.06
N SER A 73 8.20 2.39 17.26
CA SER A 73 7.05 3.25 17.58
C SER A 73 7.31 4.73 17.37
N ASP A 74 8.53 5.20 17.65
CA ASP A 74 8.89 6.62 17.51
C ASP A 74 8.99 7.00 16.03
N LEU A 75 9.57 6.11 15.21
CA LEU A 75 9.58 6.26 13.76
C LEU A 75 8.15 6.28 13.19
N ILE A 76 7.26 5.40 13.65
CA ILE A 76 5.85 5.39 13.23
C ILE A 76 5.13 6.68 13.65
N ALA A 77 5.32 7.12 14.89
CA ALA A 77 4.71 8.33 15.43
C ALA A 77 5.15 9.59 14.66
N SER A 78 6.37 9.61 14.11
CA SER A 78 6.85 10.72 13.29
C SER A 78 6.21 10.84 11.91
N LYS A 79 5.54 9.79 11.39
CA LYS A 79 4.99 9.79 10.03
C LYS A 79 3.67 10.53 9.97
N ARG A 80 3.52 11.51 9.10
CA ARG A 80 2.27 12.26 8.94
C ARG A 80 1.07 11.36 8.60
N PHE A 81 1.23 10.43 7.66
CA PHE A 81 0.13 9.61 7.16
C PHE A 81 0.31 8.16 7.57
N TRP A 82 -0.76 7.53 8.08
CA TRP A 82 -0.81 6.09 8.28
C TRP A 82 -1.75 5.48 7.25
N VAL A 83 -1.21 4.64 6.39
CA VAL A 83 -1.93 3.92 5.33
C VAL A 83 -2.17 2.51 5.80
N ILE A 84 -3.43 2.13 5.97
CA ILE A 84 -3.86 0.88 6.59
C ILE A 84 -4.70 0.12 5.58
N LEU A 85 -4.21 -1.06 5.20
CA LEU A 85 -4.98 -2.04 4.46
C LEU A 85 -5.76 -2.92 5.44
N GLY A 86 -7.08 -2.99 5.24
CA GLY A 86 -7.97 -3.80 6.05
C GLY A 86 -8.81 -4.77 5.21
N THR A 87 -9.33 -5.80 5.86
CA THR A 87 -10.33 -6.69 5.27
C THR A 87 -11.69 -6.47 5.92
N LYS A 88 -12.72 -6.29 5.11
CA LYS A 88 -14.11 -6.30 5.54
C LYS A 88 -14.69 -7.69 5.33
N ASN A 89 -15.24 -8.29 6.39
CA ASN A 89 -15.84 -9.62 6.38
C ASN A 89 -14.95 -10.72 5.77
N LEU A 90 -13.62 -10.55 5.82
CA LEU A 90 -12.62 -11.46 5.23
C LEU A 90 -12.75 -11.68 3.71
N SER A 91 -13.55 -10.87 3.01
CA SER A 91 -13.88 -11.09 1.60
C SER A 91 -13.76 -9.84 0.74
N HIS A 92 -13.37 -8.71 1.32
CA HIS A 92 -13.23 -7.45 0.61
C HIS A 92 -12.12 -6.59 1.19
N TRP A 93 -11.28 -6.03 0.33
CA TRP A 93 -10.19 -5.14 0.73
C TRP A 93 -10.68 -3.70 0.83
N VAL A 94 -10.27 -3.03 1.89
CA VAL A 94 -10.58 -1.62 2.15
C VAL A 94 -9.29 -0.89 2.52
N LEU A 95 -9.22 0.38 2.18
CA LEU A 95 -8.05 1.22 2.46
C LEU A 95 -8.46 2.36 3.39
N THR A 96 -7.71 2.54 4.46
CA THR A 96 -7.89 3.64 5.40
C THR A 96 -6.62 4.48 5.41
N ILE A 97 -6.77 5.80 5.32
CA ILE A 97 -5.66 6.75 5.48
C ILE A 97 -5.97 7.64 6.67
N TYR A 98 -5.09 7.63 7.67
CA TYR A 98 -5.14 8.54 8.80
C TYR A 98 -4.09 9.63 8.62
N ASP A 99 -4.50 10.91 8.66
CA ASP A 99 -3.58 12.06 8.71
C ASP A 99 -3.43 12.50 10.17
N GLN A 100 -2.24 12.29 10.73
CA GLN A 100 -1.91 12.65 12.11
C GLN A 100 -2.03 14.17 12.34
N ALA A 101 -1.72 14.99 11.33
CA ALA A 101 -1.67 16.45 11.49
C ALA A 101 -3.07 17.04 11.67
N SER A 102 -4.04 16.57 10.89
CA SER A 102 -5.45 16.99 10.97
C SER A 102 -6.28 16.11 11.91
N ARG A 103 -5.74 14.98 12.38
CA ARG A 103 -6.46 13.93 13.12
C ARG A 103 -7.70 13.41 12.38
N SER A 104 -7.64 13.38 11.05
CA SER A 104 -8.74 12.92 10.20
C SER A 104 -8.47 11.57 9.58
N THR A 105 -9.53 10.78 9.39
CA THR A 105 -9.48 9.49 8.72
C THR A 105 -10.29 9.50 7.45
N ILE A 106 -9.68 9.08 6.35
CA ILE A 106 -10.34 8.84 5.07
C ILE A 106 -10.45 7.35 4.84
N TYR A 107 -11.64 6.87 4.49
CA TYR A 107 -11.94 5.47 4.28
C TYR A 107 -12.37 5.24 2.82
N PHE A 108 -11.72 4.29 2.15
CA PHE A 108 -11.98 3.92 0.77
C PHE A 108 -12.51 2.48 0.71
N ASP A 109 -13.73 2.35 0.21
CA ASP A 109 -14.41 1.08 -0.07
C ASP A 109 -14.99 1.17 -1.49
N SER A 110 -14.38 0.47 -2.44
CA SER A 110 -14.76 0.51 -3.85
C SER A 110 -16.10 -0.17 -4.15
N LEU A 111 -16.61 -1.01 -3.24
CA LEU A 111 -17.91 -1.69 -3.38
C LEU A 111 -19.05 -0.89 -2.74
N ARG A 112 -18.74 0.17 -2.00
CA ARG A 112 -19.75 1.10 -1.49
C ARG A 112 -19.81 2.36 -2.34
N HIS A 113 -21.01 2.73 -2.78
CA HIS A 113 -21.26 4.10 -3.24
C HIS A 113 -21.05 5.05 -2.05
N ARG A 114 -19.89 5.74 -2.01
CA ARG A 114 -19.50 6.85 -1.11
C ARG A 114 -20.32 6.97 0.17
N GLU A 115 -19.94 6.25 1.23
CA GLU A 115 -20.37 6.62 2.59
C GLU A 115 -19.44 7.71 3.13
N LYS A 116 -20.06 8.76 3.67
CA LYS A 116 -19.46 10.01 4.17
C LYS A 116 -18.31 9.80 5.16
N GLU A 117 -17.40 10.78 5.14
CA GLU A 117 -16.38 11.05 6.16
C GLU A 117 -16.97 10.94 7.58
N THR A 118 -16.40 10.07 8.41
CA THR A 118 -16.69 10.00 9.85
C THR A 118 -15.55 10.67 10.59
N TYR A 119 -15.83 11.85 11.15
CA TYR A 119 -14.95 12.51 12.11
C TYR A 119 -15.06 11.76 13.44
N LEU A 120 -13.97 11.16 13.92
CA LEU A 120 -13.89 10.62 15.27
C LEU A 120 -13.24 11.68 16.17
N TYR A 121 -13.97 12.07 17.22
CA TYR A 121 -13.59 13.07 18.23
C TYR A 121 -12.54 12.53 19.20
#